data_AF-A0A6G2QVH0-F1
#
_entry.id   AF-A0A6G2QVH0-F1
#
_cell.length_a   1.000
_cell.length_b   1.000
_cell.length_c   1.000
_cell.angle_alpha   90.00
_cell.angle_beta   90.00
_cell.angle_gamma   90.00
#
_symmetry.space_group_name_H-M   'P 1'
#
loop_
_entity.id
_entity.type
_entity.pdbx_description
1 polymer ?
#
loop_
_entity_poly.entity_id
_entity_poly.type
_entity_poly.pdbx_seq_one_letter_code
_entity_poly.pdbx_strand_id
1 'polypeptide(L)'
;EAAEGAGGGAPEDGAGQADGPSGGPSKIRRVLAEARAYLDSPPPLGRVRSSFAPGGARTLRADGPGWSLVARTDDIAFVLLDDEPGEVLPVGRGPELPGLLEALDQMAVRPL
;
A
#
# COMPACT_ATOMS: atom_id res chain seq x y z
N GLU A 1 36.02 4.18 -40.48
CA GLU A 1 34.63 4.68 -40.54
C GLU A 1 33.88 4.06 -39.36
N ALA A 2 33.56 4.87 -38.35
CA ALA A 2 32.19 5.23 -37.91
C ALA A 2 31.57 4.15 -37.00
N ALA A 3 31.57 4.22 -35.66
CA ALA A 3 30.92 5.14 -34.71
C ALA A 3 29.48 4.70 -34.30
N GLU A 4 29.24 4.70 -32.97
CA GLU A 4 27.97 4.81 -32.22
C GLU A 4 27.05 3.56 -32.15
N GLY A 5 26.34 3.27 -31.04
CA GLY A 5 26.03 4.10 -29.88
C GLY A 5 25.43 3.31 -28.70
N ALA A 6 25.38 4.01 -27.58
CA ALA A 6 24.85 3.60 -26.29
C ALA A 6 23.34 3.34 -26.30
N GLY A 7 22.87 2.56 -25.33
CA GLY A 7 21.45 2.46 -24.99
C GLY A 7 21.27 1.72 -23.67
N GLY A 8 21.33 2.47 -22.56
CA GLY A 8 20.96 1.96 -21.23
C GLY A 8 19.47 1.62 -21.19
N GLY A 9 19.16 0.39 -20.79
CA GLY A 9 17.83 -0.01 -20.34
C GLY A 9 17.78 0.09 -18.83
N ALA A 10 17.03 1.07 -18.35
CA ALA A 10 16.69 1.26 -16.93
C ALA A 10 16.02 -0.01 -16.34
N PRO A 11 16.11 -0.23 -15.01
CA PRO A 11 15.31 -1.27 -14.38
C PRO A 11 13.83 -0.98 -14.64
N GLU A 12 13.13 -2.01 -15.10
CA GLU A 12 11.69 -1.98 -15.34
C GLU A 12 10.99 -1.72 -14.00
N ASP A 13 10.59 -0.47 -13.82
CA ASP A 13 9.74 -0.02 -12.72
C ASP A 13 8.46 -0.84 -12.78
N GLY A 14 8.31 -1.75 -11.81
CA GLY A 14 7.23 -2.70 -11.70
C GLY A 14 5.90 -1.98 -11.52
N ALA A 15 5.29 -1.57 -12.64
CA ALA A 15 3.88 -1.26 -12.75
C ALA A 15 3.08 -2.56 -12.58
N GLY A 16 3.06 -3.09 -11.36
CA GLY A 16 2.14 -4.14 -10.92
C GLY A 16 0.73 -3.59 -10.85
N GLN A 17 0.15 -3.27 -12.01
CA GLN A 17 -1.28 -3.17 -12.19
C GLN A 17 -1.80 -4.62 -12.16
N ALA A 18 -1.97 -5.16 -10.96
CA ALA A 18 -2.56 -6.48 -10.76
C ALA A 18 -4.07 -6.42 -11.06
N ASP A 19 -4.42 -6.28 -12.35
CA ASP A 19 -5.72 -6.67 -12.89
C ASP A 19 -5.64 -8.16 -13.24
N GLY A 20 -5.67 -9.00 -12.21
CA GLY A 20 -5.77 -10.46 -12.34
C GLY A 20 -7.25 -10.88 -12.38
N PRO A 21 -7.64 -11.84 -13.24
CA PRO A 21 -9.04 -12.14 -13.49
C PRO A 21 -9.69 -12.87 -12.32
N SER A 22 -10.85 -12.36 -11.91
CA SER A 22 -11.86 -13.00 -11.02
C SER A 22 -11.72 -12.76 -9.51
N GLY A 23 -11.94 -11.52 -9.06
CA GLY A 23 -12.33 -11.22 -7.67
C GLY A 23 -11.42 -10.24 -6.90
N GLY A 24 -10.17 -10.08 -7.32
CA GLY A 24 -9.15 -9.24 -6.69
C GLY A 24 -9.44 -7.72 -6.60
N PRO A 25 -9.88 -7.03 -7.67
CA PRO A 25 -10.00 -5.57 -7.63
C PRO A 25 -11.16 -5.10 -6.75
N SER A 26 -12.24 -5.88 -6.63
CA SER A 26 -13.38 -5.49 -5.77
C SER A 26 -13.02 -5.60 -4.28
N LYS A 27 -12.26 -6.62 -3.88
CA LYS A 27 -11.82 -6.81 -2.49
C LYS A 27 -10.82 -5.74 -2.06
N ILE A 28 -9.83 -5.44 -2.92
CA ILE A 28 -8.86 -4.36 -2.68
C ILE A 28 -9.57 -3.01 -2.57
N ARG A 29 -10.45 -2.67 -3.51
CA ARG A 29 -11.19 -1.39 -3.49
C ARG A 29 -12.05 -1.25 -2.24
N ARG A 30 -12.68 -2.34 -1.78
CA ARG A 30 -13.41 -2.36 -0.52
C ARG A 30 -12.50 -2.01 0.66
N VAL A 31 -11.36 -2.70 0.79
CA VAL A 31 -10.41 -2.44 1.89
C VAL A 31 -9.87 -1.02 1.85
N LEU A 32 -9.52 -0.49 0.67
CA LEU A 32 -9.06 0.89 0.54
C LEU A 32 -10.14 1.90 0.92
N ALA A 33 -11.40 1.64 0.58
CA ALA A 33 -12.53 2.48 0.99
C ALA A 33 -12.74 2.44 2.51
N GLU A 34 -12.68 1.26 3.13
CA GLU A 34 -12.76 1.10 4.59
C GLU A 34 -11.58 1.78 5.30
N ALA A 35 -10.36 1.63 4.80
CA ALA A 35 -9.19 2.32 5.30
C ALA A 35 -9.32 3.85 5.15
N ARG A 36 -9.91 4.34 4.05
CA ARG A 36 -10.18 5.76 3.86
C ARG A 36 -11.25 6.28 4.82
N ALA A 37 -12.22 5.45 5.21
CA ALA A 37 -13.23 5.82 6.20
C ALA A 37 -12.61 6.13 7.58
N TYR A 38 -11.42 5.60 7.89
CA TYR A 38 -10.68 6.00 9.10
C TYR A 38 -10.30 7.47 9.14
N LEU A 39 -10.12 8.11 7.98
CA LEU A 39 -9.83 9.54 7.90
C LEU A 39 -11.03 10.40 8.30
N ASP A 40 -12.24 9.89 8.14
CA ASP A 40 -13.49 10.57 8.52
C ASP A 40 -13.91 10.18 9.94
N SER A 41 -13.91 8.88 10.24
CA SER A 41 -14.25 8.31 11.54
C SER A 41 -13.04 7.59 12.13
N PRO A 42 -12.24 8.26 12.98
CA PRO A 42 -10.97 7.72 13.45
C PRO A 42 -11.16 6.41 14.22
N PRO A 43 -10.32 5.39 13.95
CA PRO A 43 -10.42 4.11 14.61
C PRO A 43 -9.92 4.18 16.07
N PRO A 44 -10.18 3.13 16.87
CA PRO A 44 -9.54 2.96 18.17
C PRO A 44 -8.01 3.10 18.07
N LEU A 45 -7.41 3.69 19.09
CA LEU A 45 -5.97 3.90 19.17
C LEU A 45 -5.20 2.58 18.97
N GLY A 46 -4.15 2.63 18.17
CA GLY A 46 -3.30 1.47 17.87
C GLY A 46 -3.75 0.63 16.67
N ARG A 47 -4.93 0.91 16.09
CA ARG A 47 -5.40 0.28 14.83
C ARG A 47 -4.59 0.70 13.61
N VAL A 48 -4.03 1.90 13.63
CA VAL A 48 -3.09 2.37 12.62
C VAL A 48 -1.75 2.64 13.30
N ARG A 49 -0.71 1.95 12.85
CA ARG A 49 0.65 2.03 13.37
C ARG A 49 1.60 2.41 12.25
N SER A 50 2.51 3.32 12.57
CA SER A 50 3.55 3.76 11.66
C SER A 50 4.91 3.53 12.30
N SER A 51 5.86 3.08 11.52
CA SER A 51 7.24 2.86 11.94
C SER A 51 8.20 3.34 10.86
N PHE A 52 9.38 3.76 11.29
CA PHE A 52 10.39 4.22 10.35
C PHE A 52 10.88 3.07 9.47
N ALA A 53 11.04 3.36 8.18
CA ALA A 53 11.70 2.48 7.22
C ALA A 53 12.98 3.17 6.71
N PRO A 54 13.98 2.40 6.23
CA PRO A 54 15.15 2.99 5.57
C PRO A 54 14.74 3.80 4.33
N GLY A 55 15.54 4.81 3.98
CA GLY A 55 15.31 5.65 2.80
C GLY A 55 14.29 6.78 2.99
N GLY A 56 13.96 7.15 4.24
CA GLY A 56 13.00 8.22 4.53
C GLY A 56 11.53 7.82 4.35
N ALA A 57 11.27 6.58 3.93
CA ALA A 57 9.94 6.01 3.88
C ALA A 57 9.47 5.54 5.28
N ARG A 58 8.20 5.17 5.37
CA ARG A 58 7.61 4.62 6.59
C ARG A 58 6.89 3.32 6.27
N THR A 59 6.97 2.35 7.19
CA THR A 59 6.11 1.18 7.17
C THR A 59 4.83 1.50 7.93
N LEU A 60 3.70 1.30 7.27
CA LEU A 60 2.37 1.56 7.80
C LEU A 60 1.63 0.23 7.93
N ARG A 61 0.98 0.02 9.06
CA ARG A 61 0.03 -1.07 9.26
C ARG A 61 -1.31 -0.51 9.70
N ALA A 62 -2.38 -0.88 9.01
CA ALA A 62 -3.75 -0.58 9.41
C ALA A 62 -4.54 -1.89 9.50
N ASP A 63 -5.19 -2.14 10.62
CA ASP A 63 -6.13 -3.26 10.76
C ASP A 63 -7.58 -2.80 10.60
N GLY A 64 -8.45 -3.70 10.19
CA GLY A 64 -9.88 -3.48 10.10
C GLY A 64 -10.67 -4.78 10.25
N PRO A 65 -12.00 -4.72 10.26
CA PRO A 65 -12.84 -5.90 10.44
C PRO A 65 -12.67 -6.88 9.28
N GLY A 66 -11.90 -7.94 9.50
CA GLY A 66 -11.63 -8.98 8.50
C GLY A 66 -10.55 -8.63 7.49
N TRP A 67 -9.75 -7.58 7.72
CA TRP A 67 -8.63 -7.23 6.85
C TRP A 67 -7.45 -6.60 7.60
N SER A 68 -6.27 -6.67 6.99
CA SER A 68 -5.08 -5.95 7.41
C SER A 68 -4.36 -5.41 6.19
N LEU A 69 -3.98 -4.13 6.26
CA LEU A 69 -3.17 -3.44 5.25
C LEU A 69 -1.77 -3.25 5.82
N VAL A 70 -0.75 -3.63 5.06
CA VAL A 70 0.66 -3.34 5.36
C VAL A 70 1.26 -2.65 4.16
N ALA A 71 1.87 -1.49 4.35
CA ALA A 71 2.38 -0.68 3.25
C ALA A 71 3.73 -0.07 3.57
N ARG A 72 4.50 0.21 2.51
CA ARG A 72 5.59 1.16 2.55
C ARG A 72 5.11 2.42 1.82
N THR A 73 5.14 3.57 2.49
CA THR A 73 4.57 4.84 1.97
C THR A 73 5.10 5.25 0.59
N ASP A 74 6.31 4.81 0.26
CA ASP A 74 6.99 5.14 -0.99
C ASP A 74 6.87 4.07 -2.09
N ASP A 75 6.28 2.89 -1.84
CA ASP A 75 6.45 1.76 -2.76
C ASP A 75 5.12 1.05 -3.07
N ILE A 76 4.72 0.14 -2.19
CA ILE A 76 3.59 -0.76 -2.40
C ILE A 76 2.83 -0.99 -1.09
N ALA A 77 1.55 -1.36 -1.19
CA ALA A 77 0.77 -1.91 -0.09
C ALA A 77 0.37 -3.36 -0.35
N PHE A 78 0.11 -4.08 0.72
CA PHE A 78 -0.37 -5.44 0.73
C PHE A 78 -1.63 -5.50 1.58
N VAL A 79 -2.68 -6.10 1.04
CA VAL A 79 -3.93 -6.37 1.74
C VAL A 79 -3.99 -7.85 2.06
N LEU A 80 -4.27 -8.16 3.32
CA LEU A 80 -4.54 -9.50 3.83
C LEU A 80 -6.00 -9.53 4.25
N LEU A 81 -6.72 -10.59 3.87
CA LEU A 81 -8.13 -10.78 4.19
C LEU A 81 -8.28 -11.99 5.11
N ASP A 82 -9.16 -11.88 6.10
CA ASP A 82 -9.42 -12.97 7.07
C ASP A 82 -10.25 -14.11 6.45
N ASP A 83 -11.12 -13.78 5.47
CA ASP A 83 -11.94 -14.74 4.72
C ASP A 83 -11.09 -15.65 3.80
N GLU A 84 -9.91 -15.17 3.39
CA GLU A 84 -8.96 -15.89 2.54
C GLU A 84 -7.58 -15.95 3.23
N PRO A 85 -7.47 -16.70 4.34
CA PRO A 85 -6.23 -16.75 5.11
C PRO A 85 -5.11 -17.35 4.25
N GLY A 86 -4.03 -16.60 4.07
CA GLY A 86 -2.87 -16.97 3.26
C GLY A 86 -2.81 -16.30 1.89
N GLU A 87 -3.88 -15.64 1.44
CA GLU A 87 -3.83 -14.79 0.26
C GLU A 87 -3.34 -13.38 0.62
N VAL A 88 -2.32 -12.91 -0.11
CA VAL A 88 -1.77 -11.57 0.03
C VAL A 88 -1.99 -10.83 -1.28
N LEU A 89 -2.81 -9.79 -1.24
CA LEU A 89 -3.20 -9.00 -2.40
C LEU A 89 -2.28 -7.78 -2.53
N PRO A 90 -1.36 -7.73 -3.51
CA PRO A 90 -0.53 -6.57 -3.73
C PRO A 90 -1.34 -5.42 -4.32
N VAL A 91 -1.08 -4.21 -3.84
CA VAL A 91 -1.70 -2.96 -4.27
C VAL A 91 -0.58 -2.00 -4.66
N GLY A 92 -0.39 -1.81 -5.96
CA GLY A 92 0.55 -0.81 -6.48
C GLY A 92 0.14 0.62 -6.12
N ARG A 93 1.08 1.57 -6.20
CA ARG A 93 0.86 3.00 -5.89
C ARG A 93 -0.44 3.54 -6.49
N GLY A 94 -0.62 3.45 -7.81
CA GLY A 94 -1.73 4.16 -8.47
C GLY A 94 -1.81 5.65 -8.06
N PRO A 95 -2.92 6.33 -8.40
CA PRO A 95 -3.09 7.74 -8.01
C PRO A 95 -3.60 7.92 -6.57
N GLU A 96 -4.28 6.93 -5.99
CA GLU A 96 -5.01 7.08 -4.73
C GLU A 96 -4.24 6.58 -3.50
N LEU A 97 -3.39 5.55 -3.66
CA LEU A 97 -2.68 4.94 -2.53
C LEU A 97 -1.70 5.91 -1.84
N PRO A 98 -0.82 6.66 -2.53
CA PRO A 98 0.14 7.51 -1.83
C PRO A 98 -0.54 8.52 -0.89
N GLY A 99 -1.62 9.18 -1.34
CA GLY A 99 -2.36 10.13 -0.52
C GLY A 99 -3.09 9.47 0.66
N LEU A 100 -3.62 8.26 0.48
CA LEU A 100 -4.21 7.49 1.58
C LEU A 100 -3.16 7.09 2.62
N LEU A 101 -2.01 6.59 2.19
CA LEU A 101 -0.94 6.16 3.08
C LEU A 101 -0.36 7.32 3.89
N GLU A 102 -0.20 8.50 3.27
CA GLU A 102 0.25 9.70 3.97
C GLU A 102 -0.75 10.14 5.05
N ALA A 103 -2.05 10.17 4.72
CA ALA A 103 -3.08 10.57 5.67
C ALA A 103 -3.18 9.58 6.85
N LEU A 104 -3.06 8.28 6.58
CA LEU A 104 -3.01 7.26 7.62
C LEU A 104 -1.74 7.36 8.47
N ASP A 105 -0.58 7.68 7.88
CA ASP A 105 0.68 7.88 8.60
C ASP A 105 0.60 9.08 9.58
N GLN A 106 -0.07 10.15 9.18
CA GLN A 106 -0.29 11.31 10.05
C GLN A 106 -1.19 10.97 11.24
N MET A 107 -2.18 10.09 11.06
CA MET A 107 -3.05 9.59 12.13
C MET A 107 -2.37 8.54 13.01
N ALA A 108 -1.43 7.78 12.45
CA ALA A 108 -0.86 6.61 13.09
C ALA A 108 -0.18 6.94 14.42
N VAL A 109 -0.40 6.08 15.42
CA VAL A 109 0.28 6.21 16.71
C VAL A 109 1.77 5.90 16.51
N ARG A 110 2.62 6.84 16.93
CA ARG A 110 4.08 6.76 16.79
C ARG A 110 4.68 6.29 18.12
N PRO A 111 5.38 5.14 18.17
CA PRO A 111 6.30 4.89 19.26
C PRO A 111 7.45 5.90 19.17
N LEU A 112 7.67 6.65 20.26
CA LEU A 112 8.77 7.61 20.40
C LEU A 112 10.11 6.89 20.64
#